data_AF-A0A0D2LPA0-F1
#
_entry.id   AF-A0A0D2LPA0-F1
#
_cell.length_a   1.000
_cell.length_b   1.000
_cell.length_c   1.000
_cell.angle_alpha   90.00
_cell.angle_beta   90.00
_cell.angle_gamma   90.00
#
_symmetry.space_group_name_H-M   'P 1'
#
loop_
_entity.id
_entity.type
_entity.pdbx_description
1 polymer ?
#
loop_
_entity_poly.entity_id
_entity_poly.type
_entity_poly.pdbx_seq_one_letter_code
_entity_poly.pdbx_strand_id
1 'polypeptide(L)'
;MMMQQARGGGGARAEQPTPDNGEVIHISSLALLKMLKHGRAGVPMEVMGLMLGEFVDEYTVQVIDVFAMPQSGTTVTVESVDHVFQQKMVDMLKQTGRPEAVVGWYHSHPGFGCWLSSVDINTQQSFEHLDPRSVAVVIDPIQSVKGKVVIDAFRLINPHAVISGREPRQTTSNIGHINKPSIQALIHGLNRHYYSIAVNYRKTELEQSMLMNLHKRNWTEGLKLRDFSVHKEENEKAIKSMLSLSEAYNNSVQEESTLTAEQLKTRHVGKQDPKRHLEEAVEKALGDQVVQNLGTMLLAEL
;
A
#
# COMPACT_ATOMS: atom_id res chain seq x y z
N MET A 1 36.09 10.57 67.82
CA MET A 1 34.74 10.78 67.27
C MET A 1 34.89 11.46 65.92
N MET A 2 34.11 11.04 64.93
CA MET A 2 34.06 11.50 63.52
C MET A 2 35.11 10.92 62.56
N MET A 3 34.77 9.76 62.00
CA MET A 3 35.19 9.32 60.67
C MET A 3 34.01 9.60 59.73
N GLN A 4 34.23 10.45 58.73
CA GLN A 4 33.24 10.85 57.72
C GLN A 4 33.20 9.77 56.63
N GLN A 5 32.11 9.00 56.59
CA GLN A 5 31.89 7.97 55.57
C GLN A 5 31.02 8.57 54.46
N ALA A 6 31.66 8.89 53.33
CA ALA A 6 30.99 9.25 52.09
C ALA A 6 30.26 8.02 51.54
N ARG A 7 28.94 7.96 51.70
CA ARG A 7 28.08 7.00 50.99
C ARG A 7 27.87 7.51 49.58
N GLY A 8 28.65 6.97 48.65
CA GLY A 8 28.35 7.00 47.22
C GLY A 8 27.08 6.21 46.94
N GLY A 9 25.96 6.92 46.78
CA GLY A 9 24.71 6.36 46.26
C GLY A 9 24.78 6.27 44.74
N GLY A 10 25.48 5.26 44.22
CA GLY A 10 25.34 4.84 42.83
C GLY A 10 23.97 4.19 42.63
N GLY A 11 22.94 5.02 42.46
CA GLY A 11 21.65 4.56 41.96
C GLY A 11 21.85 4.09 40.53
N ALA A 12 21.85 2.78 40.31
CA ALA A 12 21.70 2.22 38.97
C ALA A 12 20.43 2.81 38.37
N ARG A 13 20.59 3.73 37.40
CA ARG A 13 19.48 4.15 36.54
C ARG A 13 18.92 2.89 35.92
N ALA A 14 17.65 2.57 36.19
CA ALA A 14 16.94 1.55 35.46
C ALA A 14 17.19 1.79 33.97
N GLU A 15 17.80 0.81 33.29
CA GLU A 15 17.95 0.87 31.84
C GLU A 15 16.55 0.98 31.26
N GLN A 16 16.26 2.13 30.64
CA GLN A 16 15.04 2.25 29.86
C GLN A 16 15.18 1.26 28.69
N PRO A 17 14.18 0.39 28.45
CA PRO A 17 14.24 -0.57 27.36
C PRO A 17 14.43 0.21 26.06
N THR A 18 15.55 -0.06 25.39
CA THR A 18 15.90 0.62 24.13
C THR A 18 15.19 -0.12 23.00
N PRO A 19 14.44 0.57 22.12
CA PRO A 19 13.76 -0.07 21.00
C PRO A 19 14.76 -0.74 20.06
N ASP A 20 14.42 -1.90 19.52
CA ASP A 20 15.28 -2.64 18.58
C ASP A 20 14.90 -2.32 17.13
N ASN A 21 15.90 -2.36 16.25
CA ASN A 21 15.74 -2.37 14.79
C ASN A 21 15.05 -3.62 14.23
N GLY A 22 14.95 -4.68 15.03
CA GLY A 22 14.22 -5.91 14.68
C GLY A 22 12.68 -5.82 14.77
N GLU A 23 12.11 -4.69 15.21
CA GLU A 23 10.67 -4.57 15.36
C GLU A 23 9.92 -4.59 14.02
N VAL A 24 8.80 -5.33 13.99
CA VAL A 24 7.97 -5.58 12.82
C VAL A 24 6.49 -5.40 13.17
N ILE A 25 5.75 -4.86 12.21
CA ILE A 25 4.29 -4.73 12.31
C ILE A 25 3.63 -5.70 11.35
N HIS A 26 2.75 -6.54 11.87
CA HIS A 26 1.93 -7.43 11.09
C HIS A 26 0.55 -6.82 10.84
N ILE A 27 0.30 -6.41 9.59
CA ILE A 27 -1.00 -5.87 9.18
C ILE A 27 -1.82 -6.97 8.51
N SER A 28 -3.05 -7.17 8.98
CA SER A 28 -4.00 -8.11 8.37
C SER A 28 -4.47 -7.62 6.99
N SER A 29 -4.90 -8.56 6.14
CA SER A 29 -5.48 -8.22 4.83
C SER A 29 -6.74 -7.35 4.97
N LEU A 30 -7.56 -7.62 6.00
CA LEU A 30 -8.77 -6.84 6.30
C LEU A 30 -8.43 -5.39 6.65
N ALA A 31 -7.48 -5.19 7.56
CA ALA A 31 -7.03 -3.87 7.99
C ALA A 31 -6.53 -3.06 6.80
N LEU A 32 -5.66 -3.66 5.97
CA LEU A 32 -5.10 -3.00 4.79
C LEU A 32 -6.18 -2.53 3.81
N LEU A 33 -7.15 -3.38 3.51
CA LEU A 33 -8.25 -3.03 2.59
C LEU A 33 -9.14 -1.91 3.15
N LYS A 34 -9.43 -1.95 4.45
CA LYS A 34 -10.21 -0.88 5.11
C LYS A 34 -9.45 0.45 5.10
N MET A 35 -8.15 0.44 5.39
CA MET A 35 -7.34 1.65 5.36
C MET A 35 -7.27 2.26 3.95
N LEU A 36 -7.04 1.43 2.92
CA LEU A 36 -7.03 1.89 1.52
C LEU A 36 -8.39 2.42 1.06
N LYS A 37 -9.48 1.72 1.40
CA LYS A 37 -10.85 2.17 1.09
C LYS A 37 -11.14 3.51 1.76
N HIS A 38 -10.78 3.65 3.03
CA HIS A 38 -10.99 4.88 3.79
C HIS A 38 -10.14 6.04 3.23
N GLY A 39 -8.85 5.81 3.04
CA GLY A 39 -7.92 6.81 2.47
C GLY A 39 -8.37 7.29 1.09
N ARG A 40 -8.84 6.37 0.23
CA ARG A 40 -9.32 6.73 -1.11
C ARG A 40 -10.63 7.53 -1.07
N ALA A 41 -11.53 7.24 -0.12
CA ALA A 41 -12.77 7.98 0.04
C ALA A 41 -12.56 9.41 0.59
N GLY A 42 -11.46 9.62 1.32
CA GLY A 42 -11.09 10.91 1.90
C GLY A 42 -10.49 11.92 0.94
N VAL A 43 -9.95 11.49 -0.22
CA VAL A 43 -9.24 12.37 -1.17
C VAL A 43 -10.15 13.52 -1.61
N PRO A 44 -9.71 14.80 -1.52
CA PRO A 44 -8.32 15.27 -1.31
C PRO A 44 -7.90 15.53 0.14
N MET A 45 -8.73 15.24 1.13
CA MET A 45 -8.45 15.49 2.55
C MET A 45 -7.77 14.28 3.23
N GLU A 46 -6.95 14.55 4.24
CA GLU A 46 -6.29 13.52 5.04
C GLU A 46 -7.26 12.90 6.05
N VAL A 47 -7.49 11.59 5.96
CA VAL A 47 -8.33 10.85 6.92
C VAL A 47 -7.48 10.17 7.97
N MET A 48 -8.06 9.94 9.16
CA MET A 48 -7.42 9.19 10.24
C MET A 48 -8.32 8.05 10.75
N GLY A 49 -7.72 7.06 11.38
CA GLY A 49 -8.44 6.02 12.10
C GLY A 49 -7.58 5.34 13.14
N LEU A 50 -8.21 4.50 13.94
CA LEU A 50 -7.55 3.74 15.00
C LEU A 50 -7.30 2.31 14.55
N MET A 51 -6.16 1.78 14.98
CA MET A 51 -5.74 0.41 14.72
C MET A 51 -6.01 -0.45 15.95
N LEU A 52 -6.68 -1.57 15.73
CA LEU A 52 -7.03 -2.55 16.74
C LEU A 52 -6.19 -3.81 16.58
N GLY A 53 -5.69 -4.31 17.68
CA GLY A 53 -4.87 -5.50 17.68
C GLY A 53 -4.31 -5.86 19.04
N GLU A 54 -3.16 -6.50 19.00
CA GLU A 54 -2.45 -6.97 20.19
C GLU A 54 -0.95 -6.78 20.04
N PHE A 55 -0.29 -6.60 21.17
CA PHE A 55 1.16 -6.64 21.29
C PHE A 55 1.56 -8.06 21.67
N VAL A 56 2.13 -8.81 20.71
CA VAL A 56 2.42 -10.25 20.89
C VAL A 56 3.66 -10.44 21.76
N ASP A 57 4.74 -9.75 21.40
CA ASP A 57 6.03 -9.74 22.11
C ASP A 57 6.64 -8.33 22.02
N GLU A 58 7.90 -8.14 22.41
CA GLU A 58 8.59 -6.83 22.34
C GLU A 58 8.89 -6.38 20.90
N TYR A 59 8.96 -7.29 19.95
CA TYR A 59 9.38 -7.05 18.56
C TYR A 59 8.23 -7.04 17.56
N THR A 60 7.03 -7.44 17.97
CA THR A 60 5.92 -7.74 17.06
C THR A 60 4.66 -7.04 17.51
N VAL A 61 4.17 -6.15 16.66
CA VAL A 61 2.86 -5.51 16.80
C VAL A 61 1.90 -6.12 15.78
N GLN A 62 0.79 -6.68 16.23
CA GLN A 62 -0.20 -7.30 15.34
C GLN A 62 -1.43 -6.41 15.21
N VAL A 63 -1.67 -5.89 14.01
CA VAL A 63 -2.87 -5.12 13.66
C VAL A 63 -3.88 -6.05 12.99
N ILE A 64 -4.96 -6.34 13.71
CA ILE A 64 -6.01 -7.28 13.29
C ILE A 64 -7.10 -6.54 12.51
N ASP A 65 -7.55 -5.39 13.01
CA ASP A 65 -8.60 -4.61 12.38
C ASP A 65 -8.36 -3.11 12.53
N VAL A 66 -9.09 -2.31 11.76
CA VAL A 66 -9.09 -0.85 11.86
C VAL A 66 -10.50 -0.30 11.77
N PHE A 67 -10.70 0.88 12.33
CA PHE A 67 -11.90 1.66 12.10
C PHE A 67 -11.57 3.13 11.85
N ALA A 68 -12.41 3.75 11.03
CA ALA A 68 -12.32 5.16 10.69
C ALA A 68 -12.85 6.02 11.84
N MET A 69 -12.14 7.09 12.16
CA MET A 69 -12.67 8.14 13.03
C MET A 69 -13.43 9.17 12.18
N PRO A 70 -14.60 9.65 12.61
CA PRO A 70 -15.28 10.73 11.93
C PRO A 70 -14.42 11.99 11.96
N GLN A 71 -14.23 12.63 10.81
CA GLN A 71 -13.50 13.89 10.72
C GLN A 71 -14.38 15.05 11.21
N SER A 72 -13.97 15.70 12.29
CA SER A 72 -14.41 17.06 12.63
C SER A 72 -13.50 18.04 11.88
N GLY A 73 -14.04 18.75 10.90
CA GLY A 73 -13.25 19.44 9.87
C GLY A 73 -12.33 20.56 10.36
N THR A 74 -11.08 20.53 9.92
CA THR A 74 -10.42 21.49 9.02
C THR A 74 -9.10 20.87 8.56
N THR A 75 -8.49 21.40 7.49
CA THR A 75 -7.39 20.80 6.71
C THR A 75 -6.09 20.51 7.44
N VAL A 76 -5.95 20.80 8.74
CA VAL A 76 -4.62 20.83 9.41
C VAL A 76 -4.62 20.38 10.88
N THR A 77 -5.75 20.08 11.53
CA THR A 77 -5.73 19.68 12.95
C THR A 77 -6.40 18.34 13.21
N VAL A 78 -5.61 17.40 13.76
CA VAL A 78 -6.06 16.14 14.38
C VAL A 78 -6.66 16.43 15.77
N GLU A 79 -7.53 17.45 15.87
CA GLU A 79 -7.91 18.05 17.16
C GLU A 79 -9.10 17.38 17.85
N SER A 80 -9.56 16.23 17.39
CA SER A 80 -10.60 15.51 18.15
C SER A 80 -10.62 14.04 17.79
N VAL A 81 -9.64 13.31 18.34
CA VAL A 81 -9.97 11.95 18.78
C VAL A 81 -11.09 12.12 19.81
N ASP A 82 -12.34 11.99 19.37
CA ASP A 82 -13.47 12.02 20.27
C ASP A 82 -13.38 10.75 21.13
N HIS A 83 -12.89 10.92 22.36
CA HIS A 83 -12.77 9.84 23.33
C HIS A 83 -14.12 9.15 23.58
N VAL A 84 -15.25 9.88 23.43
CA VAL A 84 -16.59 9.31 23.58
C VAL A 84 -16.87 8.36 22.41
N PHE A 85 -16.56 8.77 21.18
CA PHE A 85 -16.72 7.92 20.01
C PHE A 85 -15.82 6.69 20.09
N GLN A 86 -14.54 6.87 20.44
CA GLN A 86 -13.59 5.78 20.61
C GLN A 86 -14.09 4.77 21.64
N GLN A 87 -14.45 5.21 22.85
CA GLN A 87 -14.91 4.34 23.92
C GLN A 87 -16.18 3.58 23.52
N LYS A 88 -17.16 4.29 22.95
CA LYS A 88 -18.41 3.69 22.48
C LYS A 88 -18.16 2.64 21.40
N MET A 89 -17.27 2.92 20.44
CA MET A 89 -16.97 1.98 19.36
C MET A 89 -16.22 0.75 19.88
N VAL A 90 -15.24 0.92 20.77
CA VAL A 90 -14.53 -0.20 21.41
C VAL A 90 -15.51 -1.07 22.21
N ASP A 91 -16.45 -0.47 22.94
CA ASP A 91 -17.45 -1.21 23.71
C ASP A 91 -18.46 -1.95 22.81
N MET A 92 -18.82 -1.38 21.67
CA MET A 92 -19.63 -2.08 20.66
C MET A 92 -18.86 -3.25 20.02
N LEU A 93 -17.56 -3.09 19.75
CA LEU A 93 -16.74 -4.16 19.18
C LEU A 93 -16.58 -5.34 20.15
N LYS A 94 -16.40 -5.05 21.45
CA LYS A 94 -16.39 -6.09 22.50
C LYS A 94 -17.66 -6.94 22.49
N GLN A 95 -18.82 -6.34 22.28
CA GLN A 95 -20.09 -7.07 22.17
C GLN A 95 -20.16 -7.99 20.95
N THR A 96 -19.45 -7.66 19.87
CA THR A 96 -19.35 -8.48 18.66
C THR A 96 -18.29 -9.59 18.72
N GLY A 97 -17.67 -9.79 19.89
CA GLY A 97 -16.60 -10.79 20.07
C GLY A 97 -15.22 -10.30 19.60
N ARG A 98 -15.01 -8.98 19.55
CA ARG A 98 -13.75 -8.33 19.17
C ARG A 98 -13.18 -7.54 20.35
N PRO A 99 -12.44 -8.19 21.28
CA PRO A 99 -11.93 -7.56 22.49
C PRO A 99 -10.59 -6.84 22.31
N GLU A 100 -10.12 -6.67 21.07
CA GLU A 100 -8.80 -6.10 20.76
C GLU A 100 -8.65 -4.66 21.30
N ALA A 101 -7.43 -4.35 21.75
CA ALA A 101 -7.07 -3.02 22.23
C ALA A 101 -6.59 -2.12 21.08
N VAL A 102 -6.53 -0.81 21.33
CA VAL A 102 -5.95 0.14 20.38
C VAL A 102 -4.43 0.03 20.46
N VAL A 103 -3.78 -0.35 19.36
CA VAL A 103 -2.31 -0.52 19.26
C VAL A 103 -1.62 0.64 18.54
N GLY A 104 -2.41 1.56 17.98
CA GLY A 104 -1.90 2.73 17.28
C GLY A 104 -2.98 3.39 16.44
N TRP A 105 -2.54 4.27 15.55
CA TRP A 105 -3.41 5.02 14.65
C TRP A 105 -2.80 5.07 13.25
N TYR A 106 -3.66 5.29 12.27
CA TYR A 106 -3.24 5.48 10.89
C TYR A 106 -3.84 6.75 10.32
N HIS A 107 -3.17 7.35 9.35
CA HIS A 107 -3.71 8.44 8.55
C HIS A 107 -3.24 8.36 7.10
N SER A 108 -3.86 9.14 6.23
CA SER A 108 -3.53 9.19 4.82
C SER A 108 -2.84 10.49 4.43
N HIS A 109 -1.79 10.40 3.61
CA HIS A 109 -1.17 11.55 2.93
C HIS A 109 -1.38 11.39 1.41
N PRO A 110 -2.45 11.97 0.83
CA PRO A 110 -2.75 11.78 -0.58
C PRO A 110 -1.73 12.49 -1.49
N GLY A 111 -0.82 11.74 -2.11
CA GLY A 111 0.13 12.25 -3.10
C GLY A 111 1.43 12.83 -2.53
N PHE A 112 1.58 12.92 -1.21
CA PHE A 112 2.79 13.45 -0.57
C PHE A 112 3.80 12.38 -0.14
N GLY A 113 3.49 11.09 -0.32
CA GLY A 113 4.30 9.99 0.21
C GLY A 113 4.16 9.82 1.74
N CYS A 114 4.94 8.92 2.33
CA CYS A 114 4.84 8.57 3.74
C CYS A 114 5.90 9.29 4.60
N TRP A 115 5.48 10.24 5.42
CA TRP A 115 6.30 10.93 6.44
C TRP A 115 5.38 11.48 7.53
N LEU A 116 5.95 12.01 8.62
CA LEU A 116 5.15 12.64 9.69
C LEU A 116 5.36 14.15 9.68
N SER A 117 4.27 14.91 9.64
CA SER A 117 4.31 16.36 9.84
C SER A 117 4.53 16.71 11.31
N SER A 118 4.78 17.99 11.60
CA SER A 118 4.87 18.46 13.00
C SER A 118 3.55 18.23 13.77
N VAL A 119 2.40 18.27 13.08
CA VAL A 119 1.10 17.97 13.69
C VAL A 119 1.00 16.48 13.98
N ASP A 120 1.42 15.62 13.05
CA ASP A 120 1.41 14.17 13.24
C ASP A 120 2.34 13.73 14.37
N ILE A 121 3.50 14.39 14.51
CA ILE A 121 4.44 14.16 15.62
C ILE A 121 3.79 14.50 16.96
N ASN A 122 3.09 15.63 17.09
CA ASN A 122 2.41 16.00 18.33
C ASN A 122 1.26 15.04 18.67
N THR A 123 0.51 14.60 17.65
CA THR A 123 -0.54 13.60 17.81
C THR A 123 0.05 12.25 18.26
N GLN A 124 1.10 11.79 17.59
CA GLN A 124 1.79 10.55 17.95
C GLN A 124 2.37 10.62 19.35
N GLN A 125 2.95 11.75 19.76
CA GLN A 125 3.43 11.96 21.12
C GLN A 125 2.30 11.78 22.14
N SER A 126 1.10 12.26 21.84
CA SER A 126 -0.07 12.09 22.72
C SER A 126 -0.49 10.62 22.86
N PHE A 127 -0.44 9.86 21.76
CA PHE A 127 -0.69 8.41 21.80
C PHE A 127 0.43 7.64 22.53
N GLU A 128 1.69 8.05 22.37
CA GLU A 128 2.83 7.43 23.07
C GLU A 128 2.81 7.66 24.58
N HIS A 129 2.18 8.74 25.06
CA HIS A 129 1.93 8.93 26.50
C HIS A 129 0.92 7.93 27.08
N LEU A 130 -0.04 7.48 26.26
CA LEU A 130 -1.02 6.47 26.67
C LEU A 130 -0.42 5.06 26.57
N ASP A 131 0.26 4.77 25.46
CA ASP A 131 0.98 3.52 25.24
C ASP A 131 2.32 3.80 24.56
N PRO A 132 3.46 3.57 25.23
CA PRO A 132 4.79 3.83 24.66
C PRO A 132 5.09 3.02 23.39
N ARG A 133 4.33 1.96 23.12
CA ARG A 133 4.48 1.11 21.93
C ARG A 133 3.53 1.48 20.79
N SER A 134 2.71 2.53 20.95
CA SER A 134 1.82 3.01 19.91
C SER A 134 2.57 3.29 18.60
N VAL A 135 1.94 2.95 17.47
CA VAL A 135 2.51 3.13 16.13
C VAL A 135 1.65 4.10 15.32
N ALA A 136 2.30 5.00 14.59
CA ALA A 136 1.68 5.78 13.52
C ALA A 136 1.90 5.12 12.15
N VAL A 137 0.82 4.79 11.43
CA VAL A 137 0.88 4.25 10.06
C VAL A 137 0.44 5.30 9.06
N VAL A 138 1.23 5.52 8.01
CA VAL A 138 0.94 6.50 6.95
C VAL A 138 0.71 5.78 5.63
N ILE A 139 -0.40 6.09 4.97
CA ILE A 139 -0.79 5.46 3.70
C ILE A 139 -1.01 6.52 2.63
N ASP A 140 -0.43 6.32 1.45
CA ASP A 140 -0.70 7.17 0.28
C ASP A 140 -1.65 6.44 -0.70
N PRO A 141 -2.96 6.76 -0.71
CA PRO A 141 -3.93 6.12 -1.60
C PRO A 141 -3.84 6.60 -3.06
N ILE A 142 -3.03 7.61 -3.38
CA ILE A 142 -2.83 8.12 -4.74
C ILE A 142 -1.63 7.43 -5.39
N GLN A 143 -0.50 7.37 -4.69
CA GLN A 143 0.70 6.69 -5.19
C GLN A 143 0.59 5.15 -5.11
N SER A 144 -0.28 4.63 -4.24
CA SER A 144 -0.58 3.20 -4.21
C SER A 144 -1.31 2.76 -5.49
N VAL A 145 -0.59 2.02 -6.34
CA VAL A 145 -1.10 1.48 -7.61
C VAL A 145 -1.09 -0.05 -7.59
N LYS A 146 -1.78 -0.67 -8.55
CA LYS A 146 -1.79 -2.13 -8.69
C LYS A 146 -0.35 -2.66 -8.79
N GLY A 147 0.09 -3.41 -7.78
CA GLY A 147 1.43 -3.98 -7.68
C GLY A 147 2.35 -3.33 -6.63
N LYS A 148 2.04 -2.12 -6.15
CA LYS A 148 2.80 -1.48 -5.08
C LYS A 148 1.88 -0.65 -4.17
N VAL A 149 1.78 -1.06 -2.92
CA VAL A 149 1.11 -0.28 -1.87
C VAL A 149 2.16 0.58 -1.17
N VAL A 150 1.92 1.89 -1.12
CA VAL A 150 2.79 2.86 -0.44
C VAL A 150 2.25 3.02 0.98
N ILE A 151 2.93 2.37 1.92
CA ILE A 151 2.61 2.34 3.34
C ILE A 151 3.90 2.23 4.12
N ASP A 152 4.05 3.08 5.13
CA ASP A 152 5.12 3.00 6.10
C ASP A 152 4.56 3.19 7.51
N ALA A 153 5.27 2.63 8.48
CA ALA A 153 4.97 2.78 9.89
C ALA A 153 6.11 3.51 10.60
N PHE A 154 5.76 4.36 11.55
CA PHE A 154 6.70 5.22 12.27
C PHE A 154 6.44 5.20 13.77
N ARG A 155 7.50 5.43 14.53
CA ARG A 155 7.46 5.76 15.96
C ARG A 155 8.46 6.87 16.27
N LEU A 156 8.16 7.70 17.26
CA LEU A 156 9.04 8.81 17.63
C LEU A 156 10.31 8.33 18.32
N ILE A 157 11.35 9.15 18.20
CA ILE A 157 12.58 9.01 18.94
C ILE A 157 12.51 9.95 20.15
N ASN A 158 12.92 9.44 21.31
CA ASN A 158 13.03 10.29 22.49
C ASN A 158 14.09 11.39 22.25
N PRO A 159 13.74 12.69 22.32
CA PRO A 159 14.69 13.78 22.05
C PRO A 159 15.89 13.78 23.01
N HIS A 160 15.72 13.27 24.23
CA HIS A 160 16.82 13.13 25.19
C HIS A 160 17.89 12.13 24.73
N ALA A 161 17.51 11.08 24.00
CA ALA A 161 18.45 10.10 23.47
C ALA A 161 19.34 10.73 22.37
N VAL A 162 18.73 11.51 21.48
CA VAL A 162 19.42 12.22 20.39
C VAL A 162 20.40 13.26 20.93
N ILE A 163 19.99 14.07 21.91
CA ILE A 163 20.86 15.09 22.52
C ILE A 163 22.04 14.43 23.25
N SER A 164 21.85 13.24 23.81
CA SER A 164 22.89 12.48 24.50
C SER A 164 23.86 11.77 23.53
N GLY A 165 23.68 11.91 22.22
CA GLY A 165 24.51 11.27 21.19
C GLY A 165 24.46 9.74 21.22
N ARG A 166 23.48 9.15 21.91
CA ARG A 166 23.27 7.71 21.94
C ARG A 166 22.45 7.31 20.72
N GLU A 167 22.80 6.19 20.11
CA GLU A 167 21.96 5.64 19.05
C GLU A 167 20.56 5.35 19.62
N PRO A 168 19.50 5.82 18.95
CA PRO A 168 18.14 5.75 19.47
C PRO A 168 17.57 4.32 19.47
N ARG A 169 18.22 3.40 18.75
CA ARG A 169 17.81 2.00 18.63
C ARG A 169 19.01 1.07 18.76
N GLN A 170 18.78 -0.10 19.33
CA GLN A 170 19.74 -1.19 19.27
C GLN A 170 19.63 -1.88 17.91
N THR A 171 20.76 -2.16 17.25
CA THR A 171 20.76 -2.90 15.97
C THR A 171 21.09 -4.37 16.22
N THR A 172 20.07 -5.20 16.42
CA THR A 172 20.27 -6.66 16.50
C THR A 172 20.07 -7.36 15.15
N SER A 173 19.40 -6.70 14.20
CA SER A 173 18.95 -7.30 12.95
C SER A 173 19.05 -6.34 11.75
N ASN A 174 19.16 -6.91 10.54
CA ASN A 174 19.21 -6.16 9.28
C ASN A 174 17.84 -5.68 8.78
N ILE A 175 16.74 -6.15 9.39
CA ILE A 175 15.36 -5.87 8.95
C ILE A 175 15.09 -4.37 8.82
N GLY A 176 15.54 -3.57 9.79
CA GLY A 176 15.38 -2.11 9.79
C GLY A 176 16.11 -1.36 8.65
N HIS A 177 17.06 -2.01 7.95
CA HIS A 177 17.87 -1.39 6.89
C HIS A 177 17.49 -1.88 5.47
N ILE A 178 16.49 -2.75 5.34
CA ILE A 178 16.12 -3.37 4.04
C ILE A 178 15.53 -2.32 3.10
N ASN A 179 14.68 -1.43 3.60
CA ASN A 179 14.00 -0.42 2.79
C ASN A 179 14.77 0.91 2.83
N LYS A 180 15.20 1.38 1.66
CA LYS A 180 15.79 2.72 1.55
C LYS A 180 14.71 3.77 1.75
N PRO A 181 14.89 4.71 2.69
CA PRO A 181 13.90 5.73 2.94
C PRO A 181 13.76 6.67 1.74
N SER A 182 12.56 7.23 1.58
CA SER A 182 12.32 8.30 0.61
C SER A 182 13.11 9.56 0.99
N ILE A 183 13.64 10.26 -0.02
CA ILE A 183 14.35 11.55 0.16
C ILE A 183 13.45 12.55 0.88
N GLN A 184 12.16 12.55 0.56
CA GLN A 184 11.18 13.43 1.19
C GLN A 184 11.03 13.12 2.68
N ALA A 185 10.94 11.83 3.06
CA ALA A 185 10.87 11.43 4.46
C ALA A 185 12.13 11.85 5.25
N LEU A 186 13.31 11.79 4.62
CA LEU A 186 14.57 12.24 5.22
C LEU A 186 14.58 13.76 5.47
N ILE A 187 14.05 14.55 4.53
CA ILE A 187 13.94 16.01 4.68
C ILE A 187 12.99 16.37 5.85
N HIS A 188 11.91 15.60 6.03
CA HIS A 188 10.93 15.83 7.09
C HIS A 188 11.34 15.26 8.46
N GLY A 189 12.55 14.72 8.61
CA GLY A 189 13.13 14.39 9.91
C GLY A 189 13.13 12.90 10.27
N LEU A 190 13.00 12.01 9.29
CA LEU A 190 13.29 10.59 9.49
C LEU A 190 14.74 10.41 10.00
N ASN A 191 14.93 9.54 10.98
CA ASN A 191 16.18 9.30 11.74
C ASN A 191 16.63 10.45 12.65
N ARG A 192 15.83 11.51 12.79
CA ARG A 192 16.06 12.58 13.79
C ARG A 192 14.94 12.64 14.82
N HIS A 193 13.70 12.72 14.34
CA HIS A 193 12.51 12.86 15.20
C HIS A 193 11.72 11.56 15.34
N TYR A 194 11.77 10.72 14.30
CA TYR A 194 11.10 9.43 14.25
C TYR A 194 11.90 8.44 13.41
N TYR A 195 11.62 7.15 13.57
CA TYR A 195 12.21 6.07 12.79
C TYR A 195 11.13 5.24 12.10
N SER A 196 11.51 4.55 11.03
CA SER A 196 10.63 3.63 10.31
C SER A 196 10.67 2.22 10.91
N ILE A 197 9.50 1.58 10.95
CA ILE A 197 9.32 0.20 11.38
C ILE A 197 8.93 -0.64 10.15
N ALA A 198 9.47 -1.86 10.06
CA ALA A 198 9.19 -2.75 8.94
C ALA A 198 7.73 -3.23 8.98
N VAL A 199 7.02 -3.03 7.87
CA VAL A 199 5.64 -3.49 7.71
C VAL A 199 5.62 -4.83 6.98
N ASN A 200 5.05 -5.85 7.62
CA ASN A 200 4.82 -7.17 7.06
C ASN A 200 3.32 -7.47 6.97
N TYR A 201 2.93 -8.23 5.96
CA TYR A 201 1.53 -8.62 5.77
C TYR A 201 1.31 -10.05 6.23
N ARG A 202 0.37 -10.24 7.15
CA ARG A 202 -0.07 -11.58 7.55
C ARG A 202 -1.31 -11.96 6.74
N LYS A 203 -1.21 -13.08 6.03
CA LYS A 203 -2.31 -13.66 5.25
C LYS A 203 -2.55 -15.08 5.73
N THR A 204 -3.79 -15.38 6.07
CA THR A 204 -4.20 -16.77 6.32
C THR A 204 -4.45 -17.50 5.00
N GLU A 205 -4.36 -18.82 5.02
CA GLU A 205 -4.65 -19.65 3.83
C GLU A 205 -6.09 -19.46 3.35
N LEU A 206 -7.03 -19.29 4.28
CA LEU A 206 -8.44 -19.02 3.97
C LEU A 206 -8.62 -17.67 3.29
N GLU A 207 -7.98 -16.61 3.79
CA GLU A 207 -8.00 -15.29 3.14
C GLU A 207 -7.36 -15.36 1.76
N GLN A 208 -6.24 -16.06 1.60
CA GLN A 208 -5.59 -16.20 0.31
C GLN A 208 -6.49 -16.96 -0.67
N SER A 209 -7.11 -18.06 -0.25
CA SER A 209 -8.06 -18.81 -1.08
C SER A 209 -9.27 -17.96 -1.49
N MET A 210 -9.85 -17.21 -0.54
CA MET A 210 -10.96 -16.30 -0.79
C MET A 210 -10.57 -15.17 -1.76
N LEU A 211 -9.43 -14.52 -1.54
CA LEU A 211 -8.94 -13.43 -2.38
C LEU A 211 -8.58 -13.91 -3.79
N MET A 212 -8.06 -15.13 -3.93
CA MET A 212 -7.79 -15.74 -5.24
C MET A 212 -9.06 -16.08 -6.01
N ASN A 213 -10.19 -16.26 -5.32
CA ASN A 213 -11.48 -16.50 -5.96
C ASN A 213 -12.12 -15.21 -6.52
N LEU A 214 -11.82 -14.03 -5.97
CA LEU A 214 -12.40 -12.75 -6.43
C LEU A 214 -12.05 -12.40 -7.88
N HIS A 215 -10.87 -12.79 -8.35
CA HIS A 215 -10.43 -12.54 -9.72
C HIS A 215 -10.90 -13.60 -10.71
N LYS A 216 -11.50 -14.70 -10.24
CA LYS A 216 -12.05 -15.72 -11.13
C LYS A 216 -13.29 -15.14 -11.80
N ARG A 217 -13.27 -15.12 -13.13
CA ARG A 217 -14.47 -14.83 -13.92
C ARG A 217 -15.52 -15.89 -13.63
N ASN A 218 -16.80 -15.52 -13.78
CA ASN A 218 -17.89 -16.48 -13.69
C ASN A 218 -17.59 -17.62 -14.67
N TRP A 219 -17.57 -18.87 -14.20
CA TRP A 219 -17.28 -20.04 -15.04
C TRP A 219 -18.22 -20.14 -16.26
N THR A 220 -19.43 -19.60 -16.12
CA THR A 220 -20.44 -19.53 -17.18
C THR A 220 -20.10 -18.54 -18.29
N GLU A 221 -19.22 -17.55 -18.07
CA GLU A 221 -18.80 -16.63 -19.14
C GLU A 221 -18.08 -17.36 -20.27
N GLY A 222 -17.33 -18.43 -19.97
CA GLY A 222 -16.68 -19.24 -20.99
C GLY A 222 -17.63 -20.15 -21.78
N LEU A 223 -18.85 -20.36 -21.28
CA LEU A 223 -19.90 -21.17 -21.91
C LEU A 223 -20.97 -20.31 -22.62
N LYS A 224 -20.87 -18.98 -22.51
CA LYS A 224 -21.75 -18.09 -23.25
C LYS A 224 -21.13 -17.78 -24.60
N LEU A 225 -21.78 -18.25 -25.66
CA LEU A 225 -21.47 -17.79 -27.01
C LEU A 225 -21.85 -16.32 -27.14
N ARG A 226 -21.00 -15.56 -27.83
CA ARG A 226 -21.39 -14.23 -28.30
C ARG A 226 -22.40 -14.38 -29.43
N ASP A 227 -23.27 -13.40 -29.59
CA ASP A 227 -24.22 -13.37 -30.72
C ASP A 227 -23.46 -13.40 -32.05
N PHE A 228 -23.83 -14.34 -32.92
CA PHE A 228 -23.16 -14.55 -34.20
C PHE A 228 -23.23 -13.32 -35.12
N SER A 229 -24.32 -12.55 -35.06
CA SER A 229 -24.46 -11.31 -35.83
C SER A 229 -23.46 -10.26 -35.39
N VAL A 230 -23.33 -10.03 -34.08
CA VAL A 230 -22.37 -9.07 -33.51
C VAL A 230 -20.93 -9.51 -33.80
N HIS A 231 -20.64 -10.81 -33.60
CA HIS A 231 -19.31 -11.34 -33.88
C HIS A 231 -18.93 -11.23 -35.36
N LYS A 232 -19.89 -11.40 -36.28
CA LYS A 232 -19.67 -11.20 -37.72
C LYS A 232 -19.31 -9.74 -38.04
N GLU A 233 -20.05 -8.78 -37.48
CA GLU A 233 -19.78 -7.34 -37.66
C GLU A 233 -18.41 -6.95 -37.08
N GLU A 234 -18.06 -7.47 -35.92
CA GLU A 234 -16.74 -7.27 -35.30
C GLU A 234 -15.60 -7.84 -36.17
N ASN A 235 -15.79 -9.05 -36.73
CA ASN A 235 -14.82 -9.66 -37.63
C ASN A 235 -14.65 -8.87 -38.93
N GLU A 236 -15.75 -8.40 -39.53
CA GLU A 236 -15.69 -7.56 -40.73
C GLU A 236 -14.93 -6.26 -40.46
N LYS A 237 -15.19 -5.63 -39.30
CA LYS A 237 -14.47 -4.43 -38.86
C LYS A 237 -12.99 -4.71 -38.62
N ALA A 238 -12.65 -5.82 -37.97
CA ALA A 238 -11.26 -6.22 -37.72
C ALA A 238 -10.50 -6.43 -39.03
N ILE A 239 -11.08 -7.14 -40.00
CA ILE A 239 -10.46 -7.40 -41.31
C ILE A 239 -10.29 -6.09 -42.10
N LYS A 240 -11.28 -5.19 -42.09
CA LYS A 240 -11.16 -3.87 -42.71
C LYS A 240 -10.03 -3.04 -42.09
N SER A 241 -9.89 -3.06 -40.76
CA SER A 241 -8.77 -2.40 -40.07
C SER A 241 -7.43 -3.04 -40.42
N MET A 242 -7.34 -4.37 -40.49
CA MET A 242 -6.12 -5.08 -40.91
C MET A 242 -5.73 -4.74 -42.35
N LEU A 243 -6.70 -4.60 -43.27
CA LEU A 243 -6.42 -4.18 -44.64
C LEU A 243 -5.77 -2.80 -44.67
N SER A 244 -6.35 -1.82 -43.96
CA SER A 244 -5.76 -0.46 -43.88
C SER A 244 -4.37 -0.46 -43.25
N LEU A 245 -4.14 -1.30 -42.24
CA LEU A 245 -2.82 -1.43 -41.59
C LEU A 245 -1.82 -2.14 -42.51
N SER A 246 -2.26 -3.09 -43.32
CA SER A 246 -1.42 -3.79 -44.29
C SER A 246 -0.98 -2.88 -45.44
N GLU A 247 -1.88 -2.03 -45.94
CA GLU A 247 -1.53 -1.00 -46.94
C GLU A 247 -0.52 0.01 -46.36
N ALA A 248 -0.77 0.48 -45.13
CA ALA A 248 0.15 1.36 -44.42
C ALA A 248 1.51 0.69 -44.16
N TYR A 249 1.53 -0.60 -43.81
CA TYR A 249 2.75 -1.37 -43.62
C TYR A 249 3.54 -1.50 -44.94
N ASN A 250 2.86 -1.80 -46.05
CA ASN A 250 3.50 -1.91 -47.37
C ASN A 250 4.17 -0.58 -47.77
N ASN A 251 3.46 0.55 -47.60
CA ASN A 251 4.03 1.88 -47.83
C ASN A 251 5.22 2.15 -46.90
N SER A 252 5.11 1.75 -45.63
CA SER A 252 6.16 1.92 -44.63
C SER A 252 7.43 1.12 -44.98
N VAL A 253 7.30 -0.09 -45.53
CA VAL A 253 8.42 -0.92 -45.98
C VAL A 253 9.09 -0.32 -47.21
N GLN A 254 8.31 0.23 -48.15
CA GLN A 254 8.86 0.93 -49.33
C GLN A 254 9.68 2.15 -48.90
N GLU A 255 9.17 2.96 -47.98
CA GLU A 255 9.89 4.12 -47.42
C GLU A 255 11.15 3.69 -46.64
N GLU A 256 11.12 2.53 -45.96
CA GLU A 256 12.25 2.00 -45.19
C GLU A 256 13.52 1.83 -46.04
N SER A 257 13.35 1.40 -47.30
CA SER A 257 14.46 1.20 -48.24
C SER A 257 15.22 2.49 -48.58
N THR A 258 14.60 3.66 -48.37
CA THR A 258 15.17 4.97 -48.71
C THR A 258 15.83 5.69 -47.54
N LEU A 259 15.72 5.14 -46.33
CA LEU A 259 16.10 5.82 -45.09
C LEU A 259 17.42 5.28 -44.52
N THR A 260 18.14 6.15 -43.81
CA THR A 260 19.38 5.78 -43.09
C THR A 260 19.08 5.19 -41.71
N ALA A 261 20.03 4.43 -41.14
CA ALA A 261 19.84 3.71 -39.88
C ALA A 261 19.51 4.61 -38.67
N GLU A 262 19.94 5.87 -38.66
CA GLU A 262 19.60 6.83 -37.59
C GLU A 262 18.17 7.38 -37.74
N GLN A 263 17.73 7.60 -38.97
CA GLN A 263 16.35 8.03 -39.27
C GLN A 263 15.33 6.93 -39.00
N LEU A 264 15.70 5.65 -39.17
CA LEU A 264 14.85 4.51 -38.83
C LEU A 264 14.54 4.43 -37.32
N LYS A 265 15.51 4.78 -36.46
CA LYS A 265 15.31 4.76 -34.99
C LYS A 265 14.33 5.81 -34.49
N THR A 266 14.22 6.95 -35.17
CA THR A 266 13.33 8.06 -34.77
C THR A 266 12.00 8.09 -35.55
N ARG A 267 11.87 7.29 -36.61
CA ARG A 267 10.71 7.26 -37.51
C ARG A 267 9.37 7.02 -36.82
N HIS A 268 9.34 6.15 -35.82
CA HIS A 268 8.12 5.73 -35.13
C HIS A 268 7.77 6.59 -33.90
N VAL A 269 8.52 7.68 -33.65
CA VAL A 269 8.22 8.61 -32.57
C VAL A 269 7.12 9.58 -33.04
N GLY A 270 5.91 9.43 -32.50
CA GLY A 270 4.76 10.29 -32.81
C GLY A 270 3.93 9.86 -34.03
N LYS A 271 4.27 8.74 -34.68
CA LYS A 271 3.46 8.11 -35.74
C LYS A 271 3.10 6.68 -35.35
N GLN A 272 1.96 6.21 -35.84
CA GLN A 272 1.52 4.83 -35.62
C GLN A 272 2.50 3.86 -36.29
N ASP A 273 2.99 2.86 -35.54
CA ASP A 273 3.76 1.76 -36.13
C ASP A 273 2.78 0.72 -36.71
N PRO A 274 2.66 0.62 -38.04
CA PRO A 274 1.69 -0.26 -38.67
C PRO A 274 1.98 -1.73 -38.41
N LYS A 275 3.25 -2.12 -38.22
CA LYS A 275 3.63 -3.51 -37.95
C LYS A 275 3.09 -3.96 -36.60
N ARG A 276 3.39 -3.20 -35.54
CA ARG A 276 2.96 -3.52 -34.18
C ARG A 276 1.44 -3.56 -34.06
N HIS A 277 0.73 -2.61 -34.68
CA HIS A 277 -0.73 -2.59 -34.63
C HIS A 277 -1.37 -3.72 -35.45
N LEU A 278 -0.73 -4.15 -36.54
CA LEU A 278 -1.18 -5.31 -37.30
C LEU A 278 -1.02 -6.59 -36.47
N GLU A 279 0.11 -6.77 -35.79
CA GLU A 279 0.33 -7.91 -34.87
C GLU A 279 -0.71 -7.93 -33.74
N GLU A 280 -0.93 -6.80 -33.06
CA GLU A 280 -1.94 -6.68 -31.99
C GLU A 280 -3.37 -6.97 -32.49
N ALA A 281 -3.72 -6.49 -33.69
CA ALA A 281 -5.04 -6.76 -34.29
C ALA A 281 -5.23 -8.24 -34.64
N VAL A 282 -4.19 -8.89 -35.19
CA VAL A 282 -4.22 -10.31 -35.57
C VAL A 282 -4.33 -11.19 -34.33
N GLU A 283 -3.54 -10.91 -33.29
CA GLU A 283 -3.59 -11.66 -32.03
C GLU A 283 -4.97 -11.58 -31.38
N LYS A 284 -5.56 -10.38 -31.35
CA LYS A 284 -6.92 -10.19 -30.82
C LYS A 284 -7.97 -10.97 -31.63
N ALA A 285 -7.95 -10.85 -32.96
CA ALA A 285 -8.92 -11.51 -33.83
C ALA A 285 -8.82 -13.03 -33.75
N LEU A 286 -7.59 -13.57 -33.74
CA LEU A 286 -7.35 -15.00 -33.55
C LEU A 286 -7.85 -15.48 -32.19
N GLY A 287 -7.56 -14.74 -31.11
CA GLY A 287 -8.04 -15.07 -29.77
C GLY A 287 -9.56 -15.13 -29.69
N ASP A 288 -10.24 -14.12 -30.24
CA ASP A 288 -11.70 -14.06 -30.26
C ASP A 288 -12.32 -15.22 -31.08
N GLN A 289 -11.75 -15.53 -32.26
CA GLN A 289 -12.22 -16.62 -33.12
C GLN A 289 -12.00 -18.00 -32.51
N VAL A 290 -10.83 -18.25 -31.92
CA VAL A 290 -10.52 -19.52 -31.26
C VAL A 290 -11.47 -19.77 -30.09
N VAL A 291 -11.74 -18.75 -29.27
CA VAL A 291 -12.68 -18.87 -28.14
C VAL A 291 -14.10 -19.13 -28.63
N GLN A 292 -14.59 -18.41 -29.64
CA GLN A 292 -15.94 -18.62 -30.17
C GLN A 292 -16.10 -19.99 -30.84
N ASN A 293 -15.10 -20.43 -31.62
CA ASN A 293 -15.11 -21.75 -32.27
C ASN A 293 -15.09 -22.88 -31.25
N LEU A 294 -14.17 -22.81 -30.26
CA LEU A 294 -14.07 -23.80 -29.19
C LEU A 294 -15.37 -23.85 -28.38
N GLY A 295 -15.94 -22.69 -28.03
CA GLY A 295 -17.22 -22.59 -27.32
C GLY A 295 -18.36 -23.21 -28.12
N THR A 296 -18.38 -23.02 -29.44
CA THR A 296 -19.43 -23.59 -30.31
C THR A 296 -19.31 -25.10 -30.39
N MET A 297 -18.09 -25.63 -30.52
CA MET A 297 -17.83 -27.08 -30.53
C MET A 297 -18.22 -27.75 -29.20
N LEU A 298 -17.83 -27.15 -28.07
CA LEU A 298 -18.16 -27.66 -26.74
C LEU A 298 -19.66 -27.71 -26.49
N LEU A 299 -20.40 -26.66 -26.88
CA LEU A 299 -21.85 -26.60 -26.71
C LEU A 299 -22.63 -27.46 -27.71
N ALA A 300 -22.00 -27.86 -28.82
CA ALA A 300 -22.61 -28.77 -29.78
C ALA A 300 -22.55 -30.24 -29.33
N GLU A 301 -21.58 -30.60 -28.47
CA GLU A 301 -21.44 -31.95 -27.93
C GLU A 301 -22.15 -32.17 -26.57
N LEU A 302 -22.47 -31.09 -25.85
CA LEU A 302 -23.21 -31.09 -24.58
C LEU A 302 -24.72 -31.09 -24.81
#